data_AF-A0A0J8RWD1-F1
#
_entry.id   AF-A0A0J8RWD1-F1
#
_cell.length_a   1.000
_cell.length_b   1.000
_cell.length_c   1.000
_cell.angle_alpha   90.00
_cell.angle_beta   90.00
_cell.angle_gamma   90.00
#
_symmetry.space_group_name_H-M   'P 1'
#
loop_
_entity.id
_entity.type
_entity.pdbx_description
1 polymer ?
#
loop_
_entity_poly.entity_id
_entity_poly.type
_entity_poly.pdbx_seq_one_letter_code
_entity_poly.pdbx_strand_id
1 'polypeptide(L)'
;MASTNPRADWEKVGDQLYRKIRIYDAVFDEDLELENYIAVGAPYGGAIALYRDESKLQRYRDPQPAKSSIDIFSYSGQRINRINWDHGSIRGLGWSEDEKLLVVAEDGTVRCYYGLNGDFSPFSLGAV
;
A
#
# COMPACT_ATOMS: atom_id res chain seq x y z
N MET A 1 12.49 -42.46 -6.63
CA MET A 1 12.47 -41.00 -6.37
C MET A 1 12.73 -40.81 -4.89
N ALA A 2 13.88 -40.22 -4.51
CA ALA A 2 14.23 -40.05 -3.11
C ALA A 2 13.26 -39.07 -2.45
N SER A 3 12.71 -39.44 -1.28
CA SER A 3 11.84 -38.58 -0.49
C SER A 3 12.63 -37.37 0.00
N THR A 4 12.34 -36.19 -0.54
CA THR A 4 12.91 -34.92 -0.07
C THR A 4 12.56 -34.76 1.41
N ASN A 5 13.57 -34.58 2.27
CA ASN A 5 13.35 -34.32 3.69
C ASN A 5 12.45 -33.09 3.83
N PRO A 6 11.25 -33.20 4.44
CA PRO A 6 10.30 -32.08 4.53
C PRO A 6 10.83 -30.90 5.36
N ARG A 7 11.94 -31.10 6.09
CA ARG A 7 12.63 -30.08 6.88
C ARG A 7 13.86 -29.49 6.19
N ALA A 8 14.14 -29.84 4.92
CA ALA A 8 15.34 -29.38 4.23
C ALA A 8 15.43 -27.84 4.14
N ASP A 9 14.29 -27.17 4.00
CA ASP A 9 14.20 -25.70 3.90
C ASP A 9 13.93 -25.01 5.24
N TRP A 10 14.02 -25.73 6.36
CA TRP A 10 13.75 -25.19 7.68
C TRP A 10 15.05 -24.84 8.40
N GLU A 11 15.15 -23.61 8.87
CA GLU A 11 16.30 -23.09 9.60
C GLU A 11 16.00 -23.08 11.11
N LYS A 12 16.96 -23.52 11.92
CA LYS A 12 16.84 -23.50 13.38
C LYS A 12 17.23 -22.13 13.92
N VAL A 13 16.30 -21.46 14.61
CA VAL A 13 16.52 -20.18 15.29
C VAL A 13 16.15 -20.37 16.77
N GLY A 14 17.16 -20.36 17.64
CA GLY A 14 16.99 -20.75 19.04
C GLY A 14 16.52 -22.21 19.14
N ASP A 15 15.37 -22.43 19.77
CA ASP A 15 14.77 -23.76 19.95
C ASP A 15 13.64 -24.07 18.94
N GLN A 16 13.37 -23.17 17.99
CA GLN A 16 12.32 -23.31 17.00
C GLN A 16 12.87 -23.46 15.59
N LEU A 17 12.10 -24.11 14.71
CA LEU A 17 12.39 -24.23 13.29
C LEU A 17 11.49 -23.26 12.52
N TYR A 18 12.07 -22.49 11.62
CA TYR A 18 11.36 -21.55 10.76
C TYR A 18 11.60 -21.89 9.31
N ARG A 19 10.63 -21.63 8.44
CA ARG A 19 10.78 -21.72 6.99
C ARG A 19 10.32 -20.41 6.39
N LYS A 20 11.16 -19.81 5.54
CA LYS A 20 10.78 -18.67 4.71
C LYS A 20 10.31 -19.18 3.35
N ILE A 21 9.03 -19.03 3.05
CA ILE A 21 8.48 -19.34 1.74
C ILE A 21 8.37 -18.04 0.96
N ARG A 22 9.09 -17.94 -0.16
CA ARG A 22 8.91 -16.83 -1.10
C ARG A 22 7.64 -17.11 -1.91
N ILE A 23 6.64 -16.24 -1.77
CA ILE A 23 5.36 -16.38 -2.47
C ILE A 23 5.39 -15.60 -3.80
N TYR A 24 5.94 -14.39 -3.79
CA TYR A 24 6.16 -13.54 -4.97
C TYR A 24 7.59 -13.00 -4.99
N ASP A 25 8.12 -12.76 -6.18
CA ASP A 25 9.35 -12.02 -6.42
C ASP A 25 9.06 -10.76 -7.25
N ALA A 26 10.01 -9.82 -7.26
CA ALA A 26 9.92 -8.58 -8.06
C ALA A 26 8.54 -7.90 -8.02
N VAL A 27 7.95 -7.84 -6.82
CA VAL A 27 6.56 -7.38 -6.59
C VAL A 27 6.34 -5.98 -7.18
N PHE A 28 7.30 -5.08 -7.01
CA PHE A 28 7.26 -3.75 -7.61
C PHE A 28 8.31 -3.61 -8.70
N ASP A 29 8.03 -2.69 -9.64
CA ASP A 29 8.99 -2.27 -10.66
C ASP A 29 10.30 -1.78 -10.02
N GLU A 30 11.45 -2.11 -10.61
CA GLU A 30 12.77 -1.73 -10.09
C GLU A 30 12.94 -0.20 -10.04
N ASP A 31 12.24 0.51 -10.92
CA ASP A 31 12.24 1.97 -10.97
C ASP A 31 11.35 2.64 -9.90
N LEU A 32 10.55 1.86 -9.15
CA LEU A 32 9.73 2.37 -8.06
C LEU A 32 10.56 2.56 -6.79
N GLU A 33 10.96 3.80 -6.54
CA GLU A 33 11.67 4.21 -5.32
C GLU A 33 10.71 4.21 -4.10
N LEU A 34 10.38 3.02 -3.57
CA LEU A 34 9.44 2.81 -2.46
C LEU A 34 9.74 3.67 -1.22
N GLU A 35 11.02 4.01 -1.00
CA GLU A 35 11.42 4.90 0.08
C GLU A 35 10.74 6.27 0.02
N ASN A 36 10.27 6.72 -1.15
CA ASN A 36 9.61 8.00 -1.30
C ASN A 36 8.07 7.93 -1.20
N TYR A 37 7.53 6.78 -0.76
CA TYR A 37 6.11 6.53 -0.64
C TYR A 37 5.73 6.11 0.78
N ILE A 38 4.52 6.49 1.18
CA ILE A 38 3.78 5.89 2.28
C ILE A 38 3.08 4.65 1.71
N ALA A 39 3.36 3.49 2.29
CA ALA A 39 2.77 2.21 1.91
C ALA A 39 1.88 1.67 3.03
N VAL A 40 0.63 1.34 2.71
CA VAL A 40 -0.29 0.70 3.66
C VAL A 40 -0.94 -0.54 3.03
N GLY A 41 -0.87 -1.66 3.75
CA GLY A 41 -1.48 -2.92 3.33
C GLY A 41 -2.85 -3.12 3.94
N ALA A 42 -3.79 -3.62 3.13
CA ALA A 42 -5.08 -4.11 3.60
C ALA A 42 -4.89 -5.36 4.46
N PRO A 43 -5.84 -5.65 5.38
CA PRO A 43 -5.80 -6.88 6.16
C PRO A 43 -5.86 -8.13 5.27
N TYR A 44 -5.60 -9.30 5.86
CA TYR A 44 -5.77 -10.63 5.24
C TYR A 44 -4.99 -10.88 3.93
N GLY A 45 -3.94 -10.10 3.65
CA GLY A 45 -3.18 -10.20 2.40
C GLY A 45 -3.88 -9.54 1.22
N GLY A 46 -4.75 -8.57 1.48
CA GLY A 46 -5.41 -7.75 0.46
C GLY A 46 -4.48 -6.77 -0.26
N ALA A 47 -5.07 -5.73 -0.83
CA ALA A 47 -4.36 -4.73 -1.64
C ALA A 47 -3.36 -3.88 -0.85
N ILE A 48 -2.42 -3.27 -1.55
CA ILE A 48 -1.44 -2.31 -1.03
C ILE A 48 -1.73 -0.95 -1.65
N ALA A 49 -1.90 0.09 -0.83
CA ALA A 49 -2.01 1.46 -1.30
C ALA A 49 -0.67 2.18 -1.12
N LEU A 50 -0.21 2.86 -2.18
CA LEU A 50 0.98 3.70 -2.20
C LEU A 50 0.57 5.15 -2.46
N TYR A 51 1.05 6.03 -1.60
CA TYR A 51 0.90 7.47 -1.74
C TYR A 51 2.25 8.14 -1.62
N ARG A 52 2.50 9.18 -2.41
CA ARG A 52 3.78 9.88 -2.36
C ARG A 52 3.94 10.57 -1.00
N ASP A 53 5.07 10.33 -0.34
CA ASP A 53 5.40 11.01 0.91
C ASP A 53 5.83 12.45 0.60
N GLU A 54 4.96 13.41 0.92
CA GLU A 54 5.18 14.83 0.70
C GLU A 54 6.29 15.40 1.59
N SER A 55 6.69 14.70 2.66
CA SER A 55 7.83 15.11 3.50
C SER A 55 9.19 14.79 2.85
N LYS A 56 9.21 13.95 1.81
CA LYS A 56 10.45 13.51 1.15
C LYS A 56 10.69 14.29 -0.14
N LEU A 57 11.87 14.88 -0.23
CA LEU A 57 12.36 15.51 -1.46
C LEU A 57 12.69 14.43 -2.48
N GLN A 58 11.91 14.37 -3.56
CA GLN A 58 12.22 13.48 -4.68
C GLN A 58 12.97 14.21 -5.78
N ARG A 59 13.72 13.46 -6.57
CA ARG A 59 14.31 13.95 -7.82
C ARG A 59 13.20 14.40 -8.76
N TYR A 60 13.31 15.61 -9.28
CA TYR A 60 12.37 16.16 -10.24
C TYR A 60 12.43 15.36 -11.55
N ARG A 61 11.47 14.47 -11.75
CA ARG A 61 11.21 13.80 -13.04
C ARG A 61 10.00 14.51 -13.67
N ASP A 62 10.28 15.28 -14.73
CA ASP A 62 9.35 15.99 -15.62
C ASP A 62 8.66 17.31 -15.17
N PRO A 63 8.34 18.22 -16.14
CA PRO A 63 7.70 19.51 -15.89
C PRO A 63 6.17 19.48 -15.75
N GLN A 64 5.54 18.30 -15.73
CA GLN A 64 4.12 18.21 -15.48
C GLN A 64 3.83 18.34 -13.98
N PRO A 65 2.84 19.15 -13.56
CA PRO A 65 2.42 19.16 -12.17
C PRO A 65 1.99 17.74 -11.83
N ALA A 66 2.77 17.08 -10.98
CA ALA A 66 2.49 15.72 -10.54
C ALA A 66 1.16 15.76 -9.79
N LYS A 67 0.07 15.44 -10.49
CA LYS A 67 -1.24 15.29 -9.85
C LYS A 67 -1.06 14.24 -8.77
N SER A 68 -1.41 14.61 -7.55
CA SER A 68 -1.36 13.70 -6.42
C SER A 68 -2.25 12.50 -6.73
N SER A 69 -1.80 11.31 -6.35
CA SER A 69 -2.55 10.09 -6.60
C SER A 69 -2.20 9.01 -5.59
N ILE A 70 -3.12 8.08 -5.42
CA ILE A 70 -2.96 6.89 -4.60
C ILE A 70 -3.00 5.70 -5.54
N ASP A 71 -1.87 5.03 -5.70
CA ASP A 71 -1.76 3.81 -6.50
C ASP A 71 -2.14 2.60 -5.65
N ILE A 72 -2.98 1.74 -6.19
CA ILE A 72 -3.45 0.52 -5.53
C ILE A 72 -2.85 -0.68 -6.27
N PHE A 73 -2.15 -1.52 -5.54
CA PHE A 73 -1.50 -2.72 -6.01
C PHE A 73 -2.12 -3.97 -5.38
N SER A 74 -2.07 -5.08 -6.09
CA SER A 74 -2.31 -6.39 -5.50
C SER A 74 -1.19 -6.75 -4.53
N TYR A 75 -1.40 -7.80 -3.74
CA TYR A 75 -0.35 -8.36 -2.90
C TYR A 75 0.85 -8.92 -3.71
N SER A 76 0.63 -9.27 -4.98
CA SER A 76 1.69 -9.65 -5.92
C SER A 76 2.33 -8.44 -6.63
N GLY A 77 1.88 -7.22 -6.30
CA GLY A 77 2.44 -5.94 -6.77
C GLY A 77 2.06 -5.55 -8.20
N GLN A 78 1.02 -6.18 -8.74
CA GLN A 78 0.38 -5.69 -9.96
C GLN A 78 -0.49 -4.48 -9.62
N ARG A 79 -0.35 -3.37 -10.35
CA ARG A 79 -1.24 -2.21 -10.16
C ARG A 79 -2.68 -2.56 -10.55
N ILE A 80 -3.60 -2.48 -9.60
CA ILE A 80 -5.04 -2.72 -9.78
C ILE A 80 -5.72 -1.44 -10.22
N ASN A 81 -5.45 -0.32 -9.55
CA ASN A 81 -6.03 0.98 -9.92
C ASN A 81 -5.18 2.17 -9.44
N ARG A 82 -5.58 3.38 -9.86
CA ARG A 82 -5.07 4.67 -9.39
C ARG A 82 -6.24 5.57 -9.04
N ILE A 83 -6.26 6.06 -7.81
CA ILE A 83 -7.17 7.12 -7.37
C ILE A 83 -6.46 8.45 -7.61
N ASN A 84 -7.03 9.30 -8.45
CA ASN A 84 -6.56 10.68 -8.58
C ASN A 84 -6.94 11.45 -7.31
N TRP A 85 -6.00 12.22 -6.77
CA TRP A 85 -6.18 12.97 -5.54
C TRP A 85 -6.01 14.47 -5.78
N ASP A 86 -7.07 15.22 -5.52
CA ASP A 86 -7.16 16.68 -5.70
C ASP A 86 -7.70 17.39 -4.46
N HIS A 87 -7.66 16.72 -3.30
CA HIS A 87 -8.26 17.17 -2.04
C HIS A 87 -7.21 17.62 -1.00
N GLY A 88 -6.13 18.26 -1.45
CA GLY A 88 -5.05 18.76 -0.58
C GLY A 88 -4.07 17.67 -0.14
N SER A 89 -3.32 17.90 0.94
CA SER A 89 -2.38 16.90 1.48
C SER A 89 -3.12 15.79 2.24
N ILE A 90 -2.62 14.55 2.13
CA ILE A 90 -3.13 13.43 2.93
C ILE A 90 -2.40 13.42 4.28
N ARG A 91 -3.15 13.47 5.38
CA ARG A 91 -2.63 13.40 6.76
C ARG A 91 -2.72 12.00 7.36
N GLY A 92 -3.54 11.13 6.78
CA GLY A 92 -3.65 9.73 7.20
C GLY A 92 -4.11 8.85 6.05
N LEU A 93 -3.54 7.66 5.95
CA LEU A 93 -3.87 6.65 4.95
C LEU A 93 -3.89 5.29 5.66
N GLY A 94 -4.92 4.49 5.43
CA GLY A 94 -5.03 3.18 6.08
C GLY A 94 -6.20 2.38 5.57
N TRP A 95 -6.29 1.13 6.03
CA TRP A 95 -7.37 0.23 5.68
C TRP A 95 -8.21 -0.09 6.92
N SER A 96 -9.52 -0.19 6.73
CA SER A 96 -10.41 -0.77 7.74
C SER A 96 -10.29 -2.29 7.78
N GLU A 97 -10.88 -2.90 8.82
CA GLU A 97 -10.94 -4.37 8.96
C GLU A 97 -11.74 -5.05 7.83
N ASP A 98 -12.67 -4.33 7.20
CA ASP A 98 -13.47 -4.77 6.07
C ASP A 98 -12.91 -4.30 4.71
N GLU A 99 -11.59 -4.09 4.63
CA GLU A 99 -10.83 -3.80 3.40
C GLU A 99 -11.24 -2.51 2.65
N LYS A 100 -11.72 -1.51 3.37
CA LYS A 100 -11.99 -0.17 2.80
C LYS A 100 -10.78 0.72 2.98
N LEU A 101 -10.36 1.39 1.90
CA LEU A 101 -9.29 2.38 1.98
C LEU A 101 -9.84 3.67 2.60
N LEU A 102 -9.22 4.11 3.69
CA LEU A 102 -9.52 5.33 4.41
C LEU A 102 -8.44 6.37 4.10
N VAL A 103 -8.87 7.53 3.63
CA VAL A 103 -7.98 8.66 3.32
C VAL A 103 -8.41 9.88 4.12
N VAL A 104 -7.54 10.35 5.01
CA VAL A 104 -7.76 11.54 5.85
C VAL A 104 -7.07 12.72 5.18
N ALA A 105 -7.86 13.69 4.70
CA ALA A 105 -7.37 14.93 4.13
C ALA A 105 -6.96 15.93 5.23
N GLU A 106 -6.17 16.93 4.86
CA GLU A 106 -5.72 18.00 5.76
C GLU A 106 -6.87 18.79 6.40
N ASP A 107 -8.00 18.93 5.71
CA ASP A 107 -9.19 19.61 6.23
C ASP A 107 -10.00 18.77 7.24
N GLY A 108 -9.55 17.55 7.56
CA GLY A 108 -10.23 16.63 8.47
C GLY A 108 -11.32 15.77 7.81
N THR A 109 -11.57 15.94 6.51
CA THR A 109 -12.46 15.06 5.74
C THR A 109 -11.82 13.69 5.56
N VAL A 110 -12.55 12.64 5.90
CA VAL A 110 -12.18 11.26 5.67
C VAL A 110 -13.00 10.69 4.53
N ARG A 111 -12.33 10.12 3.52
CA ARG A 111 -12.98 9.41 2.40
C ARG A 111 -12.79 7.92 2.58
N CYS A 112 -13.91 7.19 2.62
CA CYS A 112 -13.93 5.73 2.70
C CYS A 112 -14.22 5.16 1.32
N TYR A 113 -13.24 4.53 0.69
CA TYR A 113 -13.40 3.88 -0.61
C TYR A 113 -13.84 2.43 -0.40
N TYR A 114 -15.06 2.11 -0.88
CA TYR A 114 -15.69 0.78 -0.74
C TYR A 114 -15.25 -0.19 -1.82
N GLY A 115 -14.71 0.34 -2.91
CA GLY A 115 -14.14 -0.40 -4.02
C GLY A 115 -12.88 0.28 -4.50
N LEU A 116 -12.03 -0.49 -5.17
CA LEU A 116 -10.77 0.03 -5.71
C LEU A 116 -11.00 0.96 -6.91
N ASN A 117 -12.25 1.18 -7.34
CA ASN A 117 -12.71 1.89 -8.53
C ASN A 117 -13.02 3.40 -8.29
N GLY A 118 -12.82 3.92 -7.08
CA GLY A 118 -12.89 5.37 -6.80
C GLY A 118 -14.20 5.87 -6.18
N ASP A 119 -15.22 5.02 -6.04
CA ASP A 119 -16.44 5.36 -5.30
C ASP A 119 -16.14 5.44 -3.79
N PHE A 120 -16.58 6.52 -3.13
CA PHE A 120 -16.34 6.74 -1.71
C PHE A 120 -17.52 7.35 -0.96
N SER A 121 -17.58 7.15 0.35
CA SER A 121 -18.40 7.94 1.27
C SER A 121 -17.52 8.83 2.13
N PRO A 122 -17.81 10.13 2.25
CA PRO A 122 -17.10 11.00 3.16
C PRO A 122 -17.71 11.00 4.56
N PHE A 123 -16.87 11.20 5.58
CA PHE A 123 -17.26 11.69 6.90
C PHE A 123 -16.21 12.68 7.41
N SER A 124 -16.49 13.42 8.47
CA SER A 124 -15.53 14.39 9.03
C SER A 124 -15.04 13.94 10.41
N LEU A 125 -13.74 14.12 10.68
CA LEU A 125 -13.18 14.00 12.04
C LEU A 125 -13.37 15.28 12.87
N GLY A 126 -13.78 16.38 12.23
CA GLY A 126 -14.14 17.64 12.89
C GLY A 126 -15.65 17.88 12.82
N ALA A 127 -16.25 18.12 13.98
CA ALA A 127 -17.54 18.79 14.12
C ALA A 127 -17.29 20.15 14.76
N VAL A 128 -17.77 21.22 14.11
CA VAL A 128 -18.26 22.40 14.83
C VAL A 128 -19.73 22.53 14.49
#